data_AF-A0A2J8XY33-F1
#
_entry.id   AF-A0A2J8XY33-F1
#
_cell.length_a   1.000
_cell.length_b   1.000
_cell.length_c   1.000
_cell.angle_alpha   90.00
_cell.angle_beta   90.00
_cell.angle_gamma   90.00
#
_symmetry.space_group_name_H-M   'P 1'
#
loop_
_entity.id
_entity.type
_entity.pdbx_description
1 polymer ?
#
loop_
_entity_poly.entity_id
_entity_poly.type
_entity_poly.pdbx_seq_one_letter_code
_entity_poly.pdbx_strand_id
1 'polypeptide(L)'
;MKRQAASTERKRARIPSGKAGAANGFLMEVCVDSVESAVNAERGGADRIELCSGLSEGGTTPSMGVLQVVKQSVQIPVFVMIRPRGGDFLYSDREIEVMKADIRLAKLYGADGLVFGALTEDGHIDKELCMSLMAICRPLPVTFHRAFDMVHDPMAALETLLTLGFERVLTSGCDSSALEGLPLIKRLIEQEVV
;
A
#
# COMPACT_ATOMS: atom_id res chain seq x y z
N MET A 1 -49.75 13.83 11.70
CA MET A 1 -48.95 14.78 10.89
C MET A 1 -48.38 15.82 11.85
N LYS A 2 -47.08 16.13 12.02
CA LYS A 2 -45.78 15.64 11.53
C LYS A 2 -44.82 15.87 12.73
N ARG A 3 -44.01 14.90 13.13
CA ARG A 3 -42.89 15.13 14.07
C ARG A 3 -41.71 15.69 13.27
N GLN A 4 -41.27 16.91 13.59
CA GLN A 4 -40.02 17.47 13.06
C GLN A 4 -38.86 16.90 13.88
N ALA A 5 -38.09 16.00 13.27
CA ALA A 5 -36.77 15.62 13.77
C ALA A 5 -35.76 16.64 13.26
N ALA A 6 -35.14 17.39 14.19
CA ALA A 6 -34.00 18.24 13.88
C ALA A 6 -32.79 17.34 13.61
N SER A 7 -32.32 17.30 12.36
CA SER A 7 -31.09 16.64 11.97
C SER A 7 -29.91 17.55 12.30
N THR A 8 -29.25 17.30 13.42
CA THR A 8 -27.99 17.97 13.77
C THR A 8 -26.89 17.41 12.87
N GLU A 9 -26.56 18.11 11.79
CA GLU A 9 -25.34 17.87 11.01
C GLU A 9 -24.12 18.03 11.93
N ARG A 10 -23.54 16.91 12.35
CA ARG A 10 -22.21 16.90 12.95
C ARG A 10 -21.20 17.22 11.85
N LYS A 11 -20.74 18.48 11.81
CA LYS A 11 -19.53 18.87 11.09
C LYS A 11 -18.40 17.91 11.49
N ARG A 12 -18.02 16.99 10.59
CA ARG A 12 -16.80 16.19 10.74
C ARG A 12 -15.62 17.15 10.67
N ALA A 13 -14.94 17.34 11.79
CA ALA A 13 -13.66 18.03 11.83
C ALA A 13 -12.66 17.24 10.97
N ARG A 14 -12.10 17.89 9.96
CA ARG A 14 -11.05 17.34 9.10
C ARG A 14 -9.78 17.24 9.95
N ILE A 15 -9.35 16.03 10.27
CA ILE A 15 -8.06 15.80 10.93
C ILE A 15 -6.97 16.28 9.96
N PRO A 16 -6.01 17.12 10.39
CA PRO A 16 -4.94 17.55 9.51
C PRO A 16 -4.12 16.33 9.09
N SER A 17 -3.91 16.20 7.78
CA SER A 17 -2.96 15.27 7.19
C SER A 17 -1.55 15.67 7.64
N GLY A 18 -1.08 15.04 8.71
CA GLY A 18 0.26 15.28 9.24
C GLY A 18 0.36 14.85 10.70
N LYS A 19 1.02 13.70 10.91
CA LYS A 19 1.36 13.09 12.21
C LYS A 19 0.19 12.44 12.98
N ALA A 20 -0.37 11.36 12.43
CA ALA A 20 -0.98 10.31 13.24
C ALA A 20 -0.04 9.09 13.20
N GLY A 21 0.56 8.76 14.34
CA GLY A 21 1.44 7.59 14.51
C GLY A 21 2.93 7.86 14.31
N ALA A 22 3.57 8.56 15.26
CA ALA A 22 4.93 8.25 15.72
C ALA A 22 5.36 9.26 16.78
N ALA A 23 4.90 9.04 18.01
CA ALA A 23 5.67 9.42 19.19
C ALA A 23 6.14 8.10 19.83
N ASN A 24 7.27 7.56 19.36
CA ASN A 24 7.98 6.38 19.87
C ASN A 24 7.27 4.99 19.87
N GLY A 25 6.32 4.71 18.97
CA GLY A 25 5.65 3.40 18.88
C GLY A 25 5.88 2.67 17.55
N PHE A 26 5.90 1.33 17.57
CA PHE A 26 5.85 0.50 16.37
C PHE A 26 4.51 0.69 15.65
N LEU A 27 4.53 0.76 14.31
CA LEU A 27 3.33 0.81 13.47
C LEU A 27 3.01 -0.60 12.98
N MET A 28 1.82 -1.10 13.27
CA MET A 28 1.31 -2.38 12.77
C MET A 28 0.36 -2.18 11.58
N GLU A 29 0.71 -2.77 10.43
CA GLU A 29 -0.14 -2.84 9.26
C GLU A 29 -0.68 -4.27 9.07
N VAL A 30 -1.96 -4.40 8.71
CA VAL A 30 -2.61 -5.69 8.44
C VAL A 30 -3.18 -5.74 7.02
N CYS A 31 -2.79 -6.73 6.23
CA CYS A 31 -3.42 -7.02 4.95
C CYS A 31 -4.81 -7.62 5.19
N VAL A 32 -5.84 -7.09 4.53
CA VAL A 32 -7.24 -7.52 4.67
C VAL A 32 -7.90 -7.66 3.32
N ASP A 33 -8.93 -8.51 3.23
CA ASP A 33 -9.66 -8.82 1.99
C ASP A 33 -11.15 -8.46 2.04
N SER A 34 -11.66 -8.01 3.19
CA SER A 34 -13.08 -7.76 3.41
C SER A 34 -13.31 -6.66 4.44
N VAL A 35 -14.54 -6.16 4.48
CA VAL A 35 -14.99 -5.14 5.45
C VAL A 35 -14.90 -5.68 6.88
N GLU A 36 -15.29 -6.95 7.08
CA GLU A 36 -15.22 -7.59 8.39
C GLU A 36 -13.77 -7.67 8.89
N SER A 37 -12.85 -8.15 8.04
CA SER A 37 -11.41 -8.19 8.36
C SER A 37 -10.85 -6.81 8.67
N ALA A 38 -11.23 -5.78 7.90
CA ALA A 38 -10.82 -4.39 8.13
C ALA A 38 -11.28 -3.86 9.51
N VAL A 39 -12.56 -4.07 9.87
CA VAL A 39 -13.11 -3.69 11.18
C VAL A 39 -12.46 -4.48 12.31
N ASN A 40 -12.20 -5.77 12.10
CA ASN A 40 -11.51 -6.61 13.07
C ASN A 40 -10.06 -6.16 13.30
N ALA A 41 -9.34 -5.78 12.24
CA ALA A 41 -7.98 -5.26 12.33
C ALA A 41 -7.93 -3.94 13.11
N GLU A 42 -8.81 -2.99 12.80
CA GLU A 42 -8.92 -1.72 13.55
C GLU A 42 -9.25 -1.97 15.02
N ARG A 43 -10.25 -2.81 15.31
CA ARG A 43 -10.63 -3.18 16.69
C ARG A 43 -9.48 -3.88 17.43
N GLY A 44 -8.66 -4.63 16.71
CA GLY A 44 -7.48 -5.32 17.23
C GLY A 44 -6.28 -4.40 17.48
N GLY A 45 -6.36 -3.12 17.11
CA GLY A 45 -5.30 -2.13 17.32
C GLY A 45 -4.31 -2.03 16.17
N ALA A 46 -4.67 -2.45 14.95
CA ALA A 46 -3.88 -2.11 13.76
C ALA A 46 -3.85 -0.59 13.55
N ASP A 47 -2.67 -0.06 13.23
CA ASP A 47 -2.49 1.37 12.94
C ASP A 47 -2.83 1.72 11.49
N ARG A 48 -2.75 0.72 10.60
CA ARG A 48 -3.03 0.83 9.16
C ARG A 48 -3.53 -0.51 8.62
N ILE A 49 -4.29 -0.47 7.53
CA ILE A 49 -4.61 -1.67 6.76
C ILE A 49 -4.17 -1.52 5.30
N GLU A 50 -3.74 -2.63 4.72
CA GLU A 50 -3.57 -2.79 3.28
C GLU A 50 -4.75 -3.60 2.73
N LEU A 51 -5.54 -3.01 1.85
CA LEU A 51 -6.69 -3.65 1.23
C LEU A 51 -6.27 -4.38 -0.04
N CYS A 52 -6.48 -5.69 -0.05
CA CYS A 52 -6.12 -6.61 -1.12
C CYS A 52 -7.34 -7.41 -1.58
N SER A 53 -7.29 -7.93 -2.80
CA SER A 53 -7.99 -9.18 -3.16
C SER A 53 -6.96 -10.31 -3.29
N GLY A 54 -7.40 -11.52 -3.63
CA GLY A 54 -6.49 -12.62 -4.02
C GLY A 54 -5.34 -12.87 -3.05
N LEU A 55 -5.58 -12.88 -1.73
CA LEU A 55 -4.51 -13.06 -0.73
C LEU A 55 -3.72 -14.37 -0.92
N SER A 56 -4.37 -15.42 -1.43
CA SER A 56 -3.72 -16.68 -1.81
C SER A 56 -2.68 -16.55 -2.94
N GLU A 57 -2.76 -15.48 -3.73
CA GLU A 57 -1.83 -15.14 -4.82
C GLU A 57 -0.81 -14.07 -4.38
N GLY A 58 -0.75 -13.77 -3.08
CA GLY A 58 0.10 -12.72 -2.51
C GLY A 58 -0.49 -11.31 -2.60
N GLY A 59 -1.80 -11.18 -2.89
CA GLY A 59 -2.50 -9.91 -2.99
C GLY A 59 -2.62 -9.40 -4.43
N THR A 60 -3.83 -9.02 -4.80
CA THR A 60 -4.18 -8.36 -6.08
C THR A 60 -5.04 -7.13 -5.83
N THR A 61 -5.27 -6.30 -6.85
CA THR A 61 -6.13 -5.11 -6.72
C THR A 61 -7.54 -5.48 -6.23
N PRO A 62 -8.04 -4.88 -5.14
CA PRO A 62 -9.40 -5.14 -4.66
C PRO A 62 -10.46 -4.48 -5.55
N SER A 63 -11.69 -4.97 -5.47
CA SER A 63 -12.80 -4.27 -6.11
C SER A 63 -13.05 -2.93 -5.42
N MET A 64 -13.41 -1.91 -6.21
CA MET A 64 -13.71 -0.58 -5.67
C MET A 64 -14.91 -0.58 -4.72
N GLY A 65 -15.84 -1.53 -4.89
CA GLY A 65 -16.95 -1.71 -3.96
C GLY A 65 -16.49 -2.05 -2.55
N VAL A 66 -15.47 -2.91 -2.40
CA VAL A 66 -14.91 -3.22 -1.07
C VAL A 66 -14.24 -1.98 -0.48
N LEU A 67 -13.44 -1.25 -1.26
CA LEU A 67 -12.79 -0.02 -0.81
C LEU A 67 -13.80 1.01 -0.29
N GLN A 68 -14.88 1.25 -1.03
CA GLN A 68 -15.91 2.20 -0.63
C GLN A 68 -16.57 1.86 0.71
N VAL A 69 -16.90 0.59 0.93
CA VAL A 69 -17.53 0.16 2.20
C VAL A 69 -16.50 0.17 3.33
N VAL A 70 -15.28 -0.32 3.11
CA VAL A 70 -14.19 -0.25 4.11
C VAL A 70 -13.97 1.19 4.56
N LYS A 71 -13.87 2.17 3.64
CA LYS A 71 -13.70 3.60 3.97
C LYS A 71 -14.87 4.19 4.76
N GLN A 72 -16.05 3.57 4.74
CA GLN A 72 -17.18 3.96 5.58
C GLN A 72 -17.19 3.27 6.95
N SER A 73 -16.47 2.16 7.08
CA SER A 73 -16.48 1.29 8.26
C SER A 73 -15.28 1.45 9.19
N VAL A 74 -14.14 1.95 8.70
CA VAL A 74 -12.92 2.16 9.49
C VAL A 74 -12.46 3.62 9.48
N GLN A 75 -11.69 4.01 10.49
CA GLN A 75 -11.11 5.34 10.68
C GLN A 75 -9.59 5.36 10.47
N ILE A 76 -8.91 4.22 10.65
CA ILE A 76 -7.46 4.09 10.36
C ILE A 76 -7.16 4.22 8.86
N PRO A 77 -5.93 4.60 8.47
CA PRO A 77 -5.53 4.68 7.06
C PRO A 77 -5.69 3.36 6.31
N VAL A 78 -6.18 3.45 5.08
CA VAL A 78 -6.42 2.32 4.17
C VAL A 78 -5.57 2.49 2.92
N PHE A 79 -4.55 1.66 2.81
CA PHE A 79 -3.72 1.55 1.61
C PHE A 79 -4.34 0.53 0.67
N VAL A 80 -4.17 0.72 -0.64
CA VAL A 80 -4.79 -0.15 -1.66
C VAL A 80 -3.71 -0.78 -2.52
N MET A 81 -3.74 -2.11 -2.60
CA MET A 81 -2.92 -2.88 -3.53
C MET A 81 -3.29 -2.53 -4.97
N ILE A 82 -2.28 -2.27 -5.81
CA ILE A 82 -2.40 -2.11 -7.26
C ILE A 82 -1.53 -3.18 -7.90
N ARG A 83 -2.15 -4.33 -8.18
CA ARG A 83 -1.51 -5.50 -8.77
C ARG A 83 -2.54 -6.28 -9.59
N PRO A 84 -2.45 -6.26 -10.94
CA PRO A 84 -3.53 -6.74 -11.80
C PRO A 84 -3.67 -8.28 -11.83
N ARG A 85 -2.63 -9.02 -11.41
CA ARG A 85 -2.59 -10.48 -11.36
C ARG A 85 -1.54 -11.00 -10.38
N GLY A 86 -1.62 -12.29 -10.03
CA GLY A 86 -0.52 -13.01 -9.39
C GLY A 86 0.70 -13.22 -10.30
N GLY A 87 1.69 -13.97 -9.79
CA GLY A 87 2.93 -14.28 -10.51
C GLY A 87 3.97 -13.15 -10.42
N ASP A 88 4.70 -12.93 -11.52
CA ASP A 88 5.77 -11.94 -11.62
C ASP A 88 5.29 -10.48 -11.56
N PHE A 89 6.26 -9.56 -11.63
CA PHE A 89 6.06 -8.11 -11.62
C PHE A 89 6.56 -7.46 -12.92
N LEU A 90 6.61 -8.23 -14.01
CA LEU A 90 6.96 -7.79 -15.34
C LEU A 90 5.65 -7.58 -16.12
N TYR A 91 5.20 -6.33 -16.17
CA TYR A 91 3.87 -6.02 -16.71
C TYR A 91 3.94 -5.63 -18.18
N SER A 92 3.00 -6.15 -18.96
CA SER A 92 2.74 -5.68 -20.32
C SER A 92 2.09 -4.30 -20.33
N ASP A 93 2.17 -3.58 -21.45
CA ASP A 93 1.55 -2.26 -21.61
C ASP A 93 0.06 -2.24 -21.23
N ARG A 94 -0.68 -3.30 -21.57
CA ARG A 94 -2.11 -3.41 -21.26
C ARG A 94 -2.36 -3.55 -19.75
N GLU A 95 -1.50 -4.29 -19.06
CA GLU A 95 -1.58 -4.43 -17.60
C GLU A 95 -1.20 -3.12 -16.91
N ILE A 96 -0.21 -2.41 -17.44
CA ILE A 96 0.17 -1.08 -16.94
C ILE A 96 -1.01 -0.10 -17.10
N GLU A 97 -1.73 -0.10 -18.22
CA GLU A 97 -2.91 0.75 -18.38
C GLU A 97 -4.04 0.39 -17.39
N VAL A 98 -4.23 -0.89 -17.07
CA VAL A 98 -5.14 -1.33 -15.99
C VAL A 98 -4.68 -0.75 -14.65
N MET A 99 -3.40 -0.90 -14.29
CA MET A 99 -2.85 -0.34 -13.04
C MET A 99 -3.05 1.17 -12.95
N LYS A 100 -2.80 1.91 -14.05
CA LYS A 100 -3.02 3.36 -14.11
C LYS A 100 -4.49 3.73 -13.88
N ALA A 101 -5.43 2.96 -14.44
CA ALA A 101 -6.86 3.18 -14.23
C ALA A 101 -7.26 2.91 -12.77
N ASP A 102 -6.79 1.79 -12.21
CA ASP A 102 -7.07 1.40 -10.82
C ASP A 102 -6.48 2.39 -9.81
N ILE A 103 -5.29 2.93 -10.05
CA ILE A 103 -4.72 4.02 -9.23
C ILE A 103 -5.67 5.22 -9.18
N ARG A 104 -6.20 5.64 -10.34
CA ARG A 104 -7.12 6.79 -10.39
C ARG A 104 -8.43 6.49 -9.66
N LEU A 105 -8.97 5.28 -9.81
CA LEU A 105 -10.19 4.86 -9.13
C LEU A 105 -9.99 4.73 -7.62
N ALA A 106 -8.90 4.11 -7.17
CA ALA A 106 -8.57 3.99 -5.75
C ALA A 106 -8.46 5.38 -5.09
N LYS A 107 -7.80 6.34 -5.75
CA LYS A 107 -7.76 7.74 -5.31
C LYS A 107 -9.15 8.36 -5.25
N LEU A 108 -9.96 8.17 -6.29
CA LEU A 108 -11.32 8.71 -6.36
C LEU A 108 -12.20 8.20 -5.20
N TYR A 109 -12.05 6.92 -4.84
CA TYR A 109 -12.82 6.27 -3.76
C TYR A 109 -12.17 6.39 -2.38
N GLY A 110 -11.10 7.17 -2.24
CA GLY A 110 -10.59 7.60 -0.94
C GLY A 110 -9.50 6.72 -0.32
N ALA A 111 -8.70 6.03 -1.13
CA ALA A 111 -7.46 5.43 -0.65
C ALA A 111 -6.57 6.47 0.05
N ASP A 112 -5.97 6.11 1.18
CA ASP A 112 -5.04 6.97 1.92
C ASP A 112 -3.57 6.75 1.51
N GLY A 113 -3.33 5.69 0.74
CA GLY A 113 -2.04 5.33 0.17
C GLY A 113 -2.18 4.20 -0.84
N LEU A 114 -1.12 3.92 -1.58
CA LEU A 114 -1.11 2.90 -2.63
C LEU A 114 0.09 1.97 -2.47
N VAL A 115 -0.06 0.75 -2.96
CA VAL A 115 0.99 -0.27 -2.87
C VAL A 115 1.14 -0.94 -4.23
N PHE A 116 2.36 -0.95 -4.78
CA PHE A 116 2.67 -1.67 -6.02
C PHE A 116 4.17 -1.96 -6.10
N GLY A 117 4.60 -2.66 -7.14
CA GLY A 117 6.01 -2.74 -7.51
C GLY A 117 6.15 -3.36 -8.88
N ALA A 118 7.19 -2.95 -9.61
CA ALA A 118 7.46 -3.42 -10.96
C ALA A 118 8.94 -3.68 -11.15
N LEU A 119 9.24 -4.76 -11.86
CA LEU A 119 10.60 -5.22 -12.13
C LEU A 119 10.84 -5.39 -13.62
N THR A 120 12.11 -5.28 -14.02
CA THR A 120 12.60 -5.68 -15.33
C THR A 120 12.85 -7.20 -15.37
N GLU A 121 13.06 -7.74 -16.58
CA GLU A 121 13.42 -9.15 -16.80
C GLU A 121 14.67 -9.58 -16.03
N ASP A 122 15.62 -8.66 -15.84
CA ASP A 122 16.87 -8.89 -15.10
C ASP A 122 16.70 -8.80 -13.57
N GLY A 123 15.48 -8.58 -13.07
CA GLY A 123 15.22 -8.45 -11.64
C GLY A 123 15.70 -7.12 -11.06
N HIS A 124 15.71 -6.05 -11.85
CA HIS A 124 15.92 -4.69 -11.36
C HIS A 124 14.60 -3.95 -11.21
N ILE A 125 14.55 -2.91 -10.38
CA ILE A 125 13.37 -2.03 -10.31
C ILE A 125 13.19 -1.36 -11.67
N ASP A 126 11.99 -1.48 -12.25
CA ASP A 126 11.64 -0.76 -13.47
C ASP A 126 11.41 0.72 -13.14
N LYS A 127 12.46 1.52 -13.31
CA LYS A 127 12.47 2.95 -12.94
C LYS A 127 11.46 3.75 -13.74
N GLU A 128 11.36 3.51 -15.04
CA GLU A 128 10.50 4.30 -15.93
C GLU A 128 9.02 4.05 -15.61
N LEU A 129 8.64 2.78 -15.47
CA LEU A 129 7.30 2.38 -15.08
C LEU A 129 6.97 2.93 -13.69
N CYS A 130 7.86 2.76 -12.71
CA CYS A 130 7.65 3.27 -11.36
C CYS A 130 7.47 4.79 -11.35
N MET A 131 8.26 5.55 -12.10
CA MET A 131 8.07 7.00 -12.25
C MET A 131 6.69 7.35 -12.83
N SER A 132 6.26 6.63 -13.86
CA SER A 132 4.94 6.82 -14.49
C SER A 132 3.79 6.60 -13.51
N LEU A 133 3.82 5.51 -12.74
CA LEU A 133 2.79 5.22 -11.75
C LEU A 133 2.84 6.20 -10.57
N MET A 134 4.03 6.50 -10.05
CA MET A 134 4.24 7.45 -8.95
C MET A 134 3.64 8.83 -9.27
N ALA A 135 3.82 9.32 -10.50
CA ALA A 135 3.24 10.59 -10.94
C ALA A 135 1.71 10.62 -10.82
N ILE A 136 1.05 9.49 -11.04
CA ILE A 136 -0.41 9.35 -10.93
C ILE A 136 -0.82 9.19 -9.46
N CYS A 137 -0.02 8.49 -8.65
CA CYS A 137 -0.28 8.28 -7.21
C CYS A 137 -0.30 9.59 -6.41
N ARG A 138 0.57 10.55 -6.73
CA ARG A 138 0.72 11.80 -5.96
C ARG A 138 -0.61 12.55 -5.80
N PRO A 139 -0.89 13.11 -4.60
CA PRO A 139 0.02 13.27 -3.46
C PRO A 139 0.04 12.09 -2.48
N LEU A 140 -0.62 10.96 -2.78
CA LEU A 140 -0.71 9.87 -1.82
C LEU A 140 0.66 9.21 -1.57
N PRO A 141 0.91 8.73 -0.33
CA PRO A 141 2.06 7.91 0.00
C PRO A 141 2.01 6.59 -0.76
N VAL A 142 3.19 6.07 -1.10
CA VAL A 142 3.32 4.81 -1.83
C VAL A 142 4.32 3.88 -1.15
N THR A 143 3.93 2.62 -0.99
CA THR A 143 4.78 1.52 -0.54
C THR A 143 5.19 0.67 -1.73
N PHE A 144 6.49 0.37 -1.87
CA PHE A 144 6.95 -0.64 -2.82
C PHE A 144 6.80 -2.04 -2.19
N HIS A 145 5.99 -2.92 -2.78
CA HIS A 145 5.67 -4.21 -2.15
C HIS A 145 6.76 -5.27 -2.31
N ARG A 146 6.44 -6.53 -1.97
CA ARG A 146 7.33 -7.70 -2.02
C ARG A 146 7.89 -8.10 -3.38
N ALA A 147 7.60 -7.37 -4.46
CA ALA A 147 8.48 -7.37 -5.63
C ALA A 147 9.94 -7.10 -5.25
N PHE A 148 10.17 -6.33 -4.19
CA PHE A 148 11.51 -6.09 -3.66
C PHE A 148 12.24 -7.40 -3.32
N ASP A 149 11.54 -8.41 -2.82
CA ASP A 149 12.17 -9.69 -2.45
C ASP A 149 12.62 -10.51 -3.67
N MET A 150 12.23 -10.11 -4.88
CA MET A 150 12.57 -10.78 -6.14
C MET A 150 13.67 -10.05 -6.93
N VAL A 151 14.28 -9.00 -6.36
CA VAL A 151 15.32 -8.23 -7.05
C VAL A 151 16.67 -8.95 -7.05
N HIS A 152 17.49 -8.66 -8.05
CA HIS A 152 18.85 -9.19 -8.15
C HIS A 152 19.80 -8.58 -7.10
N ASP A 153 19.74 -7.26 -6.90
CA ASP A 153 20.58 -6.53 -5.95
C ASP A 153 19.69 -5.66 -5.02
N PRO A 154 19.43 -6.10 -3.78
CA PRO A 154 18.54 -5.40 -2.86
C PRO A 154 19.09 -4.05 -2.38
N MET A 155 20.41 -3.89 -2.30
CA MET A 155 21.01 -2.64 -1.83
C MET A 155 20.88 -1.54 -2.89
N ALA A 156 21.13 -1.89 -4.16
CA ALA A 156 20.92 -0.99 -5.30
C ALA A 156 19.43 -0.72 -5.58
N ALA A 157 18.57 -1.73 -5.34
CA ALA A 157 17.13 -1.55 -5.42
C ALA A 157 16.63 -0.53 -4.39
N LEU A 158 17.10 -0.60 -3.14
CA LEU A 158 16.73 0.35 -2.09
C LEU A 158 17.10 1.80 -2.47
N GLU A 159 18.33 2.04 -2.94
CA GLU A 159 18.76 3.37 -3.43
C GLU A 159 17.87 3.90 -4.56
N THR A 160 17.48 3.01 -5.47
CA THR A 160 16.57 3.36 -6.56
C THR A 160 15.21 3.77 -6.01
N LEU A 161 14.63 3.03 -5.06
CA LEU A 161 13.33 3.33 -4.48
C LEU A 161 13.34 4.63 -3.67
N LEU A 162 14.43 4.92 -2.94
CA LEU A 162 14.66 6.20 -2.27
C LEU A 162 14.66 7.36 -3.27
N THR A 163 15.42 7.21 -4.36
CA THR A 163 15.49 8.23 -5.43
C THR A 163 14.13 8.49 -6.08
N LEU A 164 13.33 7.44 -6.26
CA LEU A 164 11.97 7.54 -6.82
C LEU A 164 10.94 8.11 -5.83
N GLY A 165 11.30 8.22 -4.55
CA GLY A 165 10.48 8.82 -3.51
C GLY A 165 9.37 7.91 -2.96
N PHE A 166 9.56 6.59 -3.00
CA PHE A 166 8.73 5.68 -2.22
C PHE A 166 8.94 5.95 -0.73
N GLU A 167 7.87 5.85 0.07
CA GLU A 167 7.95 6.13 1.51
C GLU A 167 8.25 4.88 2.34
N ARG A 168 7.98 3.69 1.79
CA ARG A 168 8.08 2.40 2.49
C ARG A 168 8.43 1.30 1.49
N VAL A 169 9.08 0.25 1.99
CA VAL A 169 9.29 -1.01 1.28
C VAL A 169 8.76 -2.15 2.14
N LEU A 170 7.97 -3.04 1.55
CA LEU A 170 7.55 -4.30 2.19
C LEU A 170 8.49 -5.41 1.71
N THR A 171 9.21 -6.04 2.64
CA THR A 171 10.23 -7.04 2.33
C THR A 171 10.30 -8.12 3.40
N SER A 172 10.57 -9.36 2.97
CA SER A 172 10.99 -10.48 3.81
C SER A 172 12.51 -10.64 3.85
N GLY A 173 13.28 -9.66 3.39
CA GLY A 173 14.73 -9.73 3.29
C GLY A 173 15.19 -10.68 2.18
N CYS A 174 14.48 -10.71 1.04
CA CYS A 174 14.78 -11.60 -0.10
C CYS A 174 14.82 -13.10 0.27
N ASP A 175 14.10 -13.48 1.33
CA ASP A 175 13.97 -14.86 1.77
C ASP A 175 12.48 -15.27 1.88
N SER A 176 12.25 -16.54 2.16
CA SER A 176 10.96 -17.18 2.37
C SER A 176 10.12 -16.55 3.50
N SER A 177 10.74 -15.97 4.51
CA SER A 177 10.07 -15.24 5.58
C SER A 177 10.95 -14.12 6.15
N ALA A 178 10.32 -13.13 6.80
CA ALA A 178 11.04 -12.01 7.40
C ALA A 178 12.02 -12.42 8.50
N LEU A 179 11.80 -13.57 9.17
CA LEU A 179 12.73 -14.07 10.18
C LEU A 179 14.01 -14.63 9.53
N GLU A 180 13.87 -15.37 8.43
CA GLU A 180 15.01 -15.91 7.68
C GLU A 180 15.83 -14.78 7.02
N GLY A 181 15.14 -13.81 6.41
CA GLY A 181 15.78 -12.63 5.81
C GLY A 181 16.13 -11.51 6.79
N LEU A 182 15.98 -11.72 8.10
CA LEU A 182 16.26 -10.72 9.15
C LEU A 182 17.66 -10.08 9.00
N PRO A 183 18.75 -10.83 8.69
CA PRO A 183 20.05 -10.22 8.49
C PRO A 183 20.07 -9.19 7.35
N LEU A 184 19.36 -9.43 6.25
CA LEU A 184 19.27 -8.46 5.16
C LEU A 184 18.39 -7.28 5.54
N ILE A 185 17.23 -7.51 6.16
CA ILE A 185 16.34 -6.44 6.64
C ILE A 185 17.11 -5.47 7.55
N LYS A 186 17.91 -6.00 8.48
CA LYS A 186 18.75 -5.18 9.37
C LYS A 186 19.72 -4.30 8.58
N ARG A 187 20.39 -4.85 7.56
CA ARG A 187 21.32 -4.11 6.70
C ARG A 187 20.62 -3.02 5.88
N LEU A 188 19.42 -3.29 5.37
CA LEU A 188 18.63 -2.31 4.63
C LEU A 188 18.23 -1.13 5.52
N ILE A 189 17.81 -1.40 6.76
CA ILE A 189 17.50 -0.36 7.76
C ILE A 189 18.75 0.47 8.09
N GLU A 190 19.92 -0.17 8.23
CA GLU A 190 21.18 0.54 8.53
C GLU A 190 21.64 1.42 7.36
N GLN A 191 21.34 1.07 6.11
CA GLN A 191 21.67 1.86 4.92
C GLN A 191 20.83 3.15 4.82
N GLU A 192 19.54 3.10 5.16
CA GLU A 192 18.65 4.28 5.11
C GLU A 192 19.10 5.41 6.07
N VAL A 193 19.88 5.09 7.10
CA VAL A 193 20.32 6.03 8.15
C VAL A 193 21.58 6.83 7.74
N VAL A 194 22.12 6.62 6.54
CA VAL A 194 23.29 7.34 6.00
C VAL A 194 22.84 8.44 5.02
#